data_AF-A0A7S2YIF3-F1
#
_entry.id   AF-A0A7S2YIF3-F1
#
_cell.length_a   1.000
_cell.length_b   1.000
_cell.length_c   1.000
_cell.angle_alpha   90.00
_cell.angle_beta   90.00
_cell.angle_gamma   90.00
#
_symmetry.space_group_name_H-M   'P 1'
#
loop_
_entity.id
_entity.type
_entity.pdbx_description
1 polymer ?
#
loop_
_entity_poly.entity_id
_entity_poly.type
_entity_poly.pdbx_seq_one_letter_code
_entity_poly.pdbx_strand_id
1 'polypeptide(L)'
;DYTGGFVLPMALSQDYSTVIYGTGFLKTGKGTGDTTIRVRFCSDASNQENPDMVEERRISGFYPPPHEDEKRTWADYVVGTIVQYKDDLPKQGCQLELCFAISTSVPLNAGLSSSASLEMAVALFTECF
;
A
#
# COMPACT_ATOMS: atom_id res chain seq x y z
N ASP A 1 17.42 14.33 -7.85
CA ASP A 1 16.63 13.56 -8.84
C ASP A 1 15.61 14.45 -9.56
N TYR A 2 14.73 15.16 -8.86
CA TYR A 2 13.65 15.98 -9.45
C TYR A 2 14.11 17.24 -10.23
N THR A 3 15.38 17.63 -10.13
CA THR A 3 16.00 18.71 -10.93
C THR A 3 16.88 18.20 -12.08
N GLY A 4 16.86 16.89 -12.35
CA GLY A 4 17.71 16.24 -13.36
C GLY A 4 19.18 16.06 -12.94
N GLY A 5 19.54 16.39 -11.69
CA GLY A 5 20.88 16.16 -11.15
C GLY A 5 21.10 14.72 -10.66
N PHE A 6 22.36 14.30 -10.63
CA PHE A 6 22.78 12.99 -10.11
C PHE A 6 22.59 12.88 -8.59
N VAL A 7 22.32 11.67 -8.13
CA VAL A 7 22.22 11.30 -6.71
C VAL A 7 23.03 10.03 -6.45
N LEU A 8 23.48 9.84 -5.21
CA LEU A 8 24.20 8.63 -4.78
C LEU A 8 23.46 7.99 -3.58
N PRO A 9 22.31 7.33 -3.80
CA PRO A 9 21.56 6.70 -2.73
C PRO A 9 22.21 5.38 -2.30
N MET A 10 21.98 4.99 -1.05
CA MET A 10 22.37 3.69 -0.52
C MET A 10 21.22 3.13 0.33
N ALA A 11 20.84 1.88 0.09
CA ALA A 11 19.95 1.18 1.00
C ALA A 11 20.68 0.92 2.33
N LEU A 12 20.03 1.25 3.43
CA LEU A 12 20.58 1.01 4.77
C LEU A 12 20.54 -0.49 5.10
N SER A 13 21.35 -0.89 6.08
CA SER A 13 21.56 -2.29 6.46
C SER A 13 20.27 -3.01 6.84
N GLN A 14 20.37 -4.35 6.92
CA GLN A 14 19.29 -5.33 7.21
C GLN A 14 18.42 -5.04 8.44
N ASP A 15 18.86 -4.13 9.32
CA ASP A 15 18.16 -3.77 10.55
C ASP A 15 16.97 -2.83 10.31
N TYR A 16 16.92 -2.16 9.15
CA TYR A 16 15.84 -1.24 8.76
C TYR A 16 15.05 -1.82 7.59
N SER A 17 13.92 -2.47 7.88
CA SER A 17 13.08 -3.08 6.86
C SER A 17 11.60 -2.87 7.15
N THR A 18 10.80 -2.83 6.09
CA THR A 18 9.35 -3.00 6.17
C THR A 18 9.01 -4.37 5.62
N VAL A 19 8.30 -5.17 6.41
CA VAL A 19 7.86 -6.51 6.06
C VAL A 19 6.34 -6.51 5.99
N ILE A 20 5.81 -7.19 4.98
CA ILE A 20 4.39 -7.44 4.82
C ILE A 20 4.16 -8.94 4.80
N TYR A 21 3.17 -9.38 5.57
CA TYR A 21 2.73 -10.77 5.58
C TYR A 21 1.22 -10.84 5.48
N GLY A 22 0.71 -11.67 4.56
CA GLY A 22 -0.72 -11.76 4.34
C GLY A 22 -1.11 -12.66 3.19
N THR A 23 -2.37 -12.54 2.81
CA THR A 23 -2.97 -13.26 1.70
C THR A 23 -3.65 -12.30 0.74
N GLY A 24 -3.71 -12.73 -0.52
CA GLY A 24 -4.42 -12.05 -1.59
C GLY A 24 -5.25 -13.05 -2.36
N PHE A 25 -6.33 -12.59 -2.93
CA PHE A 25 -7.19 -13.38 -3.80
C PHE A 25 -7.64 -12.55 -4.99
N LEU A 26 -7.32 -13.04 -6.19
CA LEU A 26 -7.77 -12.46 -7.44
C LEU A 26 -8.89 -13.31 -8.03
N LYS A 27 -10.09 -12.74 -8.10
CA LYS A 27 -11.23 -13.34 -8.79
C LYS A 27 -11.38 -12.72 -10.17
N THR A 28 -11.01 -13.48 -11.20
CA THR A 28 -11.24 -13.12 -12.60
C THR A 28 -12.53 -13.81 -13.09
N GLY A 29 -13.63 -13.07 -13.08
CA GLY A 29 -14.92 -13.56 -13.59
C GLY A 29 -15.24 -13.02 -14.98
N LYS A 30 -16.12 -13.71 -15.72
CA LYS A 30 -16.86 -13.11 -16.85
C LYS A 30 -17.98 -12.17 -16.34
N GLY A 31 -17.68 -11.37 -15.33
CA GLY A 31 -18.65 -10.52 -14.66
C GLY A 31 -18.90 -9.24 -15.44
N THR A 32 -20.15 -8.82 -15.52
CA THR A 32 -20.52 -7.48 -15.99
C THR A 32 -20.48 -6.53 -14.79
N GLY A 33 -19.38 -5.80 -14.61
CA GLY A 33 -19.22 -4.83 -13.51
C GLY A 33 -17.82 -4.24 -13.44
N ASP A 34 -17.68 -3.16 -12.66
CA ASP A 34 -16.39 -2.51 -12.44
C ASP A 34 -15.43 -3.40 -11.65
N THR A 35 -14.14 -3.19 -11.89
CA THR A 35 -13.08 -3.78 -11.07
C THR A 35 -13.12 -3.21 -9.66
N THR A 36 -13.13 -4.09 -8.65
CA THR A 36 -13.16 -3.70 -7.25
C THR A 36 -11.95 -4.23 -6.50
N ILE A 37 -11.35 -3.41 -5.67
CA ILE A 37 -10.26 -3.81 -4.77
C ILE A 37 -10.74 -3.64 -3.33
N ARG A 38 -10.60 -4.68 -2.51
CA ARG A 38 -10.84 -4.64 -1.08
C ARG A 38 -9.53 -4.90 -0.35
N VAL A 39 -9.13 -3.98 0.52
CA VAL A 39 -7.89 -4.09 1.27
C VAL A 39 -8.22 -4.04 2.75
N ARG A 40 -7.69 -5.00 3.51
CA ARG A 40 -7.72 -5.03 4.97
C ARG A 40 -6.31 -5.15 5.50
N PHE A 41 -5.93 -4.26 6.41
CA PHE A 41 -4.57 -4.30 6.94
C PHE A 41 -4.46 -3.73 8.35
N CYS A 42 -3.38 -4.12 9.03
CA CYS A 42 -2.96 -3.56 10.32
C CYS A 42 -1.45 -3.32 10.31
N SER A 43 -0.97 -2.50 11.24
CA SER A 43 0.47 -2.19 11.38
C SER A 43 0.86 -2.13 12.84
N ASP A 44 2.01 -2.72 13.18
CA ASP A 44 2.56 -2.69 14.54
C ASP A 44 2.98 -1.27 14.97
N ALA A 45 3.47 -0.46 14.03
CA ALA A 45 3.99 0.87 14.26
C ALA A 45 2.90 1.93 14.45
N SER A 46 1.75 1.77 13.79
CA SER A 46 0.61 2.69 13.95
C SER A 46 -0.28 2.35 15.16
N ASN A 47 -0.21 1.11 15.62
CA ASN A 47 -1.15 0.58 16.62
C ASN A 47 -0.69 0.76 18.08
N GLN A 48 0.27 1.64 18.36
CA GLN A 48 0.67 1.96 19.74
C GLN A 48 -0.49 2.55 20.57
N GLU A 49 -1.43 3.24 19.93
CA GLU A 49 -2.64 3.75 20.60
C GLU A 49 -3.82 2.77 20.55
N ASN A 50 -3.84 1.82 19.60
CA ASN A 50 -4.89 0.82 19.45
C ASN A 50 -4.35 -0.47 18.77
N PRO A 51 -3.85 -1.45 19.55
CA PRO A 51 -3.17 -2.66 19.06
C PRO A 51 -3.98 -3.48 18.05
N ASP A 52 -5.31 -3.47 18.18
CA ASP A 52 -6.23 -4.31 17.40
C ASP A 52 -6.90 -3.55 16.24
N MET A 53 -6.46 -2.33 15.93
CA MET A 53 -7.06 -1.56 14.83
C MET A 53 -6.73 -2.19 13.48
N VAL A 54 -7.79 -2.62 12.78
CA VAL A 54 -7.74 -3.07 11.39
C VAL A 54 -8.37 -1.99 10.52
N GLU A 55 -7.62 -1.54 9.53
CA GLU A 55 -8.12 -0.64 8.50
C GLU A 55 -8.74 -1.45 7.35
N GLU A 56 -9.95 -1.08 6.92
CA GLU A 56 -10.59 -1.61 5.72
C GLU A 56 -10.82 -0.48 4.72
N ARG A 57 -10.45 -0.73 3.46
CA ARG A 57 -10.67 0.19 2.33
C ARG A 57 -11.27 -0.59 1.17
N ARG A 58 -12.24 0.03 0.49
CA ARG A 58 -12.90 -0.50 -0.71
C ARG A 58 -12.74 0.52 -1.82
N ILE A 59 -12.21 0.06 -2.95
CA ILE A 59 -11.87 0.88 -4.10
C ILE A 59 -12.70 0.35 -5.26
N SER A 60 -13.52 1.22 -5.85
CA SER A 60 -14.34 0.95 -7.02
C SER A 60 -14.38 2.18 -7.89
N GLY A 61 -14.29 2.01 -9.21
CA GLY A 61 -14.29 3.17 -10.12
C GLY A 61 -13.07 4.07 -9.92
N PHE A 62 -13.25 5.38 -10.10
CA PHE A 62 -12.17 6.36 -9.96
C PHE A 62 -11.85 6.63 -8.49
N TYR A 63 -10.56 6.65 -8.14
CA TYR A 63 -10.08 6.97 -6.79
C TYR A 63 -9.18 8.21 -6.85
N PRO A 64 -9.71 9.41 -6.51
CA PRO A 64 -8.91 10.63 -6.53
C PRO A 64 -7.86 10.65 -5.41
N PRO A 65 -6.76 11.39 -5.59
CA PRO A 65 -5.87 11.70 -4.48
C PRO A 65 -6.61 12.50 -3.39
N PRO A 66 -6.20 12.38 -2.11
CA PRO A 66 -6.80 13.12 -1.01
C PRO A 66 -6.75 14.64 -1.24
N HIS A 67 -7.83 15.34 -0.86
CA HIS A 67 -7.86 16.81 -0.91
C HIS A 67 -6.87 17.42 0.09
N GLU A 68 -6.40 18.65 -0.16
CA GLU A 68 -5.44 19.34 0.74
C GLU A 68 -5.99 19.55 2.15
N ASP A 69 -7.31 19.70 2.28
CA ASP A 69 -8.00 19.89 3.55
C ASP A 69 -8.26 18.57 4.31
N GLU A 70 -8.03 17.42 3.67
CA GLU A 70 -8.22 16.12 4.30
C GLU A 70 -7.02 15.73 5.15
N LYS A 71 -7.31 15.16 6.33
CA LYS A 71 -6.27 14.64 7.22
C LYS A 71 -5.57 13.46 6.53
N ARG A 72 -4.35 13.69 6.04
CA ARG A 72 -3.49 12.65 5.48
C ARG A 72 -3.10 11.64 6.55
N THR A 73 -3.23 10.37 6.20
CA THR A 73 -2.92 9.24 7.06
C THR A 73 -1.83 8.38 6.42
N TRP A 74 -1.10 7.62 7.22
CA TRP A 74 -0.09 6.70 6.71
C TRP A 74 -0.71 5.62 5.78
N ALA A 75 -1.97 5.27 6.03
CA ALA A 75 -2.76 4.36 5.22
C ALA A 75 -2.94 4.82 3.76
N ASP A 76 -2.83 6.13 3.49
CA ASP A 76 -2.94 6.66 2.14
C ASP A 76 -1.76 6.22 1.27
N TYR A 77 -0.57 5.96 1.85
CA TYR A 77 0.56 5.36 1.11
C TYR A 77 0.24 3.92 0.69
N VAL A 78 -0.39 3.14 1.57
CA VAL A 78 -0.80 1.75 1.29
C VAL A 78 -1.84 1.72 0.17
N VAL A 79 -2.91 2.51 0.32
CA VAL A 79 -4.00 2.57 -0.66
C VAL A 79 -3.52 3.14 -1.98
N GLY A 80 -2.76 4.24 -1.94
CA GLY A 80 -2.22 4.90 -3.13
C GLY A 80 -1.35 3.96 -3.97
N THR A 81 -0.50 3.17 -3.31
CA THR A 81 0.32 2.15 -3.99
C THR A 81 -0.56 1.11 -4.69
N ILE A 82 -1.54 0.54 -3.99
CA ILE A 82 -2.43 -0.50 -4.55
C ILE A 82 -3.27 0.05 -5.71
N VAL A 83 -3.69 1.31 -5.64
CA VAL A 83 -4.45 1.96 -6.73
C VAL A 83 -3.64 2.04 -8.02
N GLN A 84 -2.30 2.15 -7.97
CA GLN A 84 -1.46 2.17 -9.17
C GLN A 84 -1.59 0.87 -9.99
N TYR A 85 -1.78 -0.27 -9.33
CA TYR A 85 -1.96 -1.58 -9.98
C TYR A 85 -3.38 -1.79 -10.53
N LYS A 86 -4.32 -0.88 -10.26
CA LYS A 86 -5.72 -1.06 -10.66
C LYS A 86 -5.89 -1.17 -12.17
N ASP A 87 -5.09 -0.44 -12.95
CA ASP A 87 -5.19 -0.44 -14.41
C ASP A 87 -4.58 -1.70 -15.04
N ASP A 88 -3.77 -2.45 -14.29
CA ASP A 88 -3.23 -3.76 -14.68
C ASP A 88 -4.23 -4.90 -14.44
N LEU A 89 -5.26 -4.67 -13.63
CA LEU A 89 -6.32 -5.65 -13.37
C LEU A 89 -7.29 -5.77 -14.56
N PRO A 90 -7.87 -6.97 -14.81
CA PRO A 90 -8.90 -7.14 -15.82
C PRO A 90 -10.10 -6.21 -15.58
N LYS A 91 -10.40 -5.33 -16.54
CA LYS A 91 -11.36 -4.23 -16.38
C LYS A 91 -12.80 -4.64 -16.02
N GLN A 92 -13.20 -5.88 -16.30
CA GLN A 92 -14.57 -6.35 -16.17
C GLN A 92 -14.69 -7.47 -15.13
N GLY A 93 -15.49 -7.23 -14.09
CA GLY A 93 -15.88 -8.24 -13.11
C GLY A 93 -14.73 -8.79 -12.25
N CYS A 94 -13.59 -8.10 -12.23
CA CYS A 94 -12.43 -8.49 -11.43
C CYS A 94 -12.57 -8.01 -9.99
N GLN A 95 -12.27 -8.90 -9.05
CA GLN A 95 -12.23 -8.55 -7.63
C GLN A 95 -10.87 -8.95 -7.06
N LEU A 96 -10.13 -7.97 -6.58
CA LEU A 96 -8.88 -8.18 -5.84
C LEU A 96 -9.17 -7.99 -4.34
N GLU A 97 -8.93 -9.02 -3.54
CA GLU A 97 -8.99 -8.93 -2.09
C GLU A 97 -7.60 -9.10 -1.51
N LEU A 98 -7.14 -8.14 -0.71
CA LEU A 98 -5.87 -8.17 -0.01
C LEU A 98 -6.10 -8.10 1.50
N CYS A 99 -5.42 -8.95 2.25
CA CYS A 99 -5.48 -8.99 3.71
C CYS A 99 -4.08 -9.21 4.27
N PHE A 100 -3.48 -8.21 4.91
CA PHE A 100 -2.08 -8.31 5.35
C PHE A 100 -1.77 -7.50 6.61
N ALA A 101 -0.70 -7.88 7.30
CA ALA A 101 -0.11 -7.14 8.40
C ALA A 101 1.22 -6.51 7.93
N ILE A 102 1.50 -5.30 8.43
CA ILE A 102 2.73 -4.57 8.18
C ILE A 102 3.53 -4.52 9.50
N SER A 103 4.82 -4.81 9.41
CA SER A 103 5.77 -4.54 10.48
C SER A 103 6.94 -3.73 9.93
N THR A 104 7.36 -2.69 10.65
CA THR A 104 8.50 -1.87 10.21
C THR A 104 9.44 -1.52 11.33
N SER A 105 10.74 -1.71 11.09
CA SER A 105 11.81 -1.20 11.96
C SER A 105 12.35 0.14 11.48
N VAL A 106 11.84 0.68 10.36
CA VAL A 106 12.28 1.97 9.81
C VAL A 106 11.72 3.11 10.65
N PRO A 107 12.57 3.91 11.33
CA PRO A 107 12.08 5.00 12.18
C PRO A 107 11.40 6.08 11.34
N LEU A 108 10.22 6.49 11.79
CA LEU A 108 9.46 7.59 11.21
C LEU A 108 10.27 8.90 11.32
N ASN A 109 10.23 9.73 10.27
CA ASN A 109 10.89 11.05 10.20
C ASN A 109 12.43 11.08 10.27
N ALA A 110 13.12 9.94 10.18
CA ALA A 110 14.59 9.91 10.23
C ALA A 110 15.28 10.28 8.90
N GLY A 111 14.52 10.71 7.88
CA GLY A 111 15.06 10.96 6.53
C GLY A 111 15.51 9.69 5.80
N LEU A 112 15.09 8.50 6.28
CA LEU A 112 15.47 7.19 5.76
C LEU A 112 14.46 6.62 4.75
N SER A 113 13.67 7.47 4.11
CA SER A 113 12.66 7.05 3.12
C SER A 113 11.65 6.02 3.66
N SER A 114 11.13 6.24 4.88
CA SER A 114 10.16 5.34 5.53
C SER A 114 8.90 5.10 4.72
N SER A 115 8.43 6.11 3.96
CA SER A 115 7.31 5.94 3.01
C SER A 115 7.70 5.05 1.82
N ALA A 116 8.88 5.27 1.23
CA ALA A 116 9.32 4.47 0.09
C ALA A 116 9.51 2.99 0.46
N SER A 117 10.02 2.68 1.66
CA SER A 117 10.10 1.30 2.15
C SER A 117 8.71 0.65 2.29
N LEU A 118 7.73 1.41 2.77
CA LEU A 118 6.35 0.95 2.89
C LEU A 118 5.71 0.72 1.51
N GLU A 119 5.78 1.71 0.62
CA GLU A 119 5.23 1.64 -0.74
C GLU A 119 5.85 0.46 -1.51
N MET A 120 7.18 0.28 -1.44
CA MET A 120 7.85 -0.85 -2.08
C MET A 120 7.42 -2.21 -1.52
N ALA A 121 7.26 -2.33 -0.20
CA ALA A 121 6.79 -3.58 0.40
C ALA A 121 5.33 -3.90 -0.02
N VAL A 122 4.47 -2.88 -0.08
CA VAL A 122 3.08 -3.02 -0.53
C VAL A 122 3.02 -3.40 -2.01
N ALA A 123 3.84 -2.78 -2.85
CA ALA A 123 3.97 -3.08 -4.27
C ALA A 123 4.38 -4.55 -4.48
N LEU A 124 5.49 -4.97 -3.86
CA LEU A 124 5.99 -6.35 -3.95
C LEU A 124 4.95 -7.38 -3.48
N PHE A 125 4.24 -7.09 -2.39
CA PHE A 125 3.16 -7.97 -1.91
C PHE A 125 2.00 -8.03 -2.91
N THR A 126 1.61 -6.90 -3.51
CA THR A 126 0.51 -6.83 -4.47
C THR A 126 0.84 -7.59 -5.76
N GLU A 127 2.09 -7.50 -6.24
CA GLU A 127 2.57 -8.21 -7.43
C GLU A 127 2.58 -9.74 -7.31
N CYS A 128 2.41 -10.28 -6.09
CA CYS A 128 2.32 -11.72 -5.88
C CYS A 128 0.99 -12.34 -6.36
N PHE A 129 0.00 -11.53 -6.75
CA PHE A 129 -1.38 -11.94 -7.07
C PHE A 129 -1.84 -11.46 -8.45
#